data_AF-A0A6B3HVR8-F1
#
_entry.id   AF-A0A6B3HVR8-F1
#
_cell.length_a   1.000
_cell.length_b   1.000
_cell.length_c   1.000
_cell.angle_alpha   90.00
_cell.angle_beta   90.00
_cell.angle_gamma   90.00
#
_symmetry.space_group_name_H-M   'P 1'
#
loop_
_entity.id
_entity.type
_entity.pdbx_description
1 polymer ?
#
loop_
_entity_poly.entity_id
_entity_poly.type
_entity_poly.pdbx_seq_one_letter_code
_entity_poly.pdbx_strand_id
1 'polypeptide(L)'
;DIGDGRGYTAGIIGFCSGTGDMRKVVERYAKARPGNPLERFLPALRAVEGSDSHAGLGEPFTQAWAKAAEDSAFRAAQDAERDAAYFDPAVEQAEKDGLGALGQFIYYDAYVMHGAGDTEGSVGFRTMRREALAAARPPARGGDEKAYLDAFLDARVAAIGREPSHTDASRVESAQRVFVRQGKLGLETPL
;
A
#
# COMPACT_ATOMS: atom_id res chain seq x y z
N ASP A 1 12.98 0.27 -10.90
CA ASP A 1 13.21 -0.96 -10.14
C ASP A 1 14.16 -0.61 -9.00
N ILE A 2 13.79 -0.96 -7.78
CA ILE A 2 14.57 -0.67 -6.57
C ILE A 2 15.32 -1.90 -6.05
N GLY A 3 15.29 -3.02 -6.78
CA GLY A 3 16.00 -4.26 -6.43
C GLY A 3 15.33 -5.06 -5.32
N ASP A 4 14.03 -4.88 -5.10
CA ASP A 4 13.27 -5.50 -4.02
C ASP A 4 12.51 -6.79 -4.43
N GLY A 5 12.74 -7.26 -5.66
CA GLY A 5 12.07 -8.45 -6.22
C GLY A 5 10.64 -8.20 -6.73
N ARG A 6 10.17 -6.95 -6.77
CA ARG A 6 8.82 -6.59 -7.27
C ARG A 6 8.82 -6.02 -8.70
N GLY A 7 9.99 -5.93 -9.32
CA GLY A 7 10.20 -5.37 -10.66
C GLY A 7 10.13 -3.84 -10.68
N TYR A 8 9.43 -3.27 -11.67
CA TYR A 8 9.25 -1.82 -11.68
C TYR A 8 8.29 -1.38 -10.59
N THR A 9 8.74 -0.48 -9.71
CA THR A 9 7.90 0.30 -8.77
C THR A 9 7.71 1.72 -9.31
N ALA A 10 6.46 2.19 -9.43
CA ALA A 10 6.15 3.53 -9.96
C ALA A 10 4.81 4.10 -9.46
N GLY A 11 4.62 5.41 -9.65
CA GLY A 11 3.36 6.09 -9.33
C GLY A 11 3.23 6.51 -7.86
N ILE A 12 2.04 7.00 -7.49
CA ILE A 12 1.79 7.73 -6.23
C ILE A 12 1.93 6.89 -4.95
N ILE A 13 1.85 5.56 -5.04
CA ILE A 13 2.01 4.63 -3.90
C ILE A 13 2.97 3.47 -4.19
N GLY A 14 3.71 3.53 -5.30
CA GLY A 14 4.64 2.47 -5.69
C GLY A 14 3.96 1.20 -6.21
N PHE A 15 3.08 1.34 -7.20
CA PHE A 15 2.54 0.19 -7.94
C PHE A 15 3.68 -0.60 -8.58
N CYS A 16 3.61 -1.93 -8.51
CA CYS A 16 4.65 -2.83 -8.97
C CYS A 16 4.22 -3.71 -10.16
N SER A 17 5.13 -3.90 -11.13
CA SER A 17 4.86 -4.81 -12.25
C SER A 17 4.69 -6.27 -11.81
N GLY A 18 5.42 -6.68 -10.76
CA GLY A 18 5.37 -8.05 -10.24
C GLY A 18 4.14 -8.37 -9.38
N THR A 19 3.48 -7.37 -8.78
CA THR A 19 2.33 -7.60 -7.86
C THR A 19 0.97 -7.41 -8.54
N GLY A 20 0.97 -7.04 -9.82
CA GLY A 20 -0.24 -6.92 -10.66
C GLY A 20 -1.02 -5.62 -10.50
N ASP A 21 -0.76 -4.81 -9.48
CA ASP A 21 -1.41 -3.51 -9.27
C ASP A 21 -1.03 -2.48 -10.37
N MET A 22 0.22 -2.47 -10.85
CA MET A 22 0.65 -1.63 -11.97
C MET A 22 -0.13 -1.96 -13.24
N ARG A 23 -0.38 -3.25 -13.51
CA ARG A 23 -1.21 -3.66 -14.65
C ARG A 23 -2.63 -3.12 -14.51
N LYS A 24 -3.24 -3.20 -13.33
CA LYS A 24 -4.59 -2.69 -13.11
C LYS A 24 -4.68 -1.17 -13.31
N VAL A 25 -3.66 -0.41 -12.92
CA VAL A 25 -3.56 1.04 -13.25
C VAL A 25 -3.58 1.25 -14.76
N VAL A 26 -2.76 0.50 -15.52
CA VAL A 26 -2.71 0.62 -16.98
C VAL A 26 -4.03 0.19 -17.64
N GLU A 27 -4.71 -0.84 -17.12
CA GLU A 27 -6.03 -1.26 -17.59
C GLU A 27 -7.10 -0.17 -17.37
N ARG A 28 -7.11 0.47 -16.19
CA ARG A 28 -8.00 1.61 -15.90
C ARG A 28 -7.72 2.78 -16.83
N TYR A 29 -6.44 3.08 -17.06
CA TYR A 29 -6.06 4.16 -17.97
C TYR A 29 -6.44 3.85 -19.42
N ALA A 30 -6.26 2.61 -19.89
CA ALA A 30 -6.72 2.15 -21.21
C ALA A 30 -8.23 2.27 -21.38
N LYS A 31 -9.00 1.93 -20.35
CA LYS A 31 -10.46 2.10 -20.37
C LYS A 31 -10.87 3.57 -20.43
N ALA A 32 -10.20 4.45 -19.68
CA ALA A 32 -10.51 5.87 -19.66
C ALA A 32 -10.04 6.61 -20.92
N ARG A 33 -8.91 6.16 -21.50
CA ARG A 33 -8.29 6.74 -22.69
C ARG A 33 -7.76 5.63 -23.60
N PRO A 34 -8.60 5.05 -24.48
CA PRO A 34 -8.16 4.07 -25.46
C PRO A 34 -7.08 4.62 -26.39
N GLY A 35 -6.09 3.80 -26.74
CA GLY A 35 -4.95 4.17 -27.59
C GLY A 35 -3.84 4.93 -26.86
N ASN A 36 -3.88 5.01 -25.52
CA ASN A 36 -2.84 5.68 -24.76
C ASN A 36 -1.48 4.95 -24.86
N PRO A 37 -0.35 5.62 -24.58
CA PRO A 37 0.98 5.05 -24.82
C PRO A 37 1.33 3.84 -23.93
N LEU A 38 0.60 3.60 -22.85
CA LEU A 38 0.84 2.48 -21.93
C LEU A 38 0.05 1.22 -22.32
N GLU A 39 -1.05 1.33 -23.05
CA GLU A 39 -1.93 0.20 -23.38
C GLU A 39 -1.20 -0.93 -24.10
N ARG A 40 -0.25 -0.58 -24.99
CA ARG A 40 0.57 -1.58 -25.73
C ARG A 40 1.40 -2.50 -24.82
N PHE A 41 1.64 -2.12 -23.58
CA PHE A 41 2.43 -2.91 -22.63
C PHE A 41 1.59 -3.89 -21.79
N LEU A 42 0.26 -3.86 -21.90
CA LEU A 42 -0.62 -4.77 -21.15
C LEU A 42 -0.27 -6.27 -21.32
N PRO A 43 0.09 -6.79 -22.51
CA PRO A 43 0.53 -8.18 -22.65
C PRO A 43 1.83 -8.47 -21.88
N ALA A 44 2.81 -7.56 -21.92
CA ALA A 44 4.07 -7.71 -21.20
C ALA A 44 3.85 -7.64 -19.67
N LEU A 45 3.03 -6.69 -19.21
CA LEU A 45 2.64 -6.58 -17.79
C LEU A 45 1.98 -7.86 -17.26
N ARG A 46 1.12 -8.52 -18.04
CA ARG A 46 0.55 -9.83 -17.67
C ARG A 46 1.61 -10.94 -17.61
N ALA A 47 2.58 -10.90 -18.51
CA ALA A 47 3.60 -11.94 -18.59
C ALA A 47 4.64 -11.87 -17.47
N VAL A 48 4.91 -10.68 -16.93
CA VAL A 48 5.90 -10.49 -15.86
C VAL A 48 5.29 -10.52 -14.45
N GLU A 49 3.97 -10.50 -14.32
CA GLU A 49 3.27 -10.60 -13.03
C GLU A 49 3.70 -11.87 -12.27
N GLY A 50 4.00 -11.73 -10.98
CA GLY A 50 4.61 -12.77 -10.14
C GLY A 50 6.13 -12.84 -10.20
N SER A 51 6.81 -11.93 -10.91
CA SER A 51 8.28 -11.87 -11.01
C SER A 51 8.80 -10.42 -11.00
N ASP A 52 10.12 -10.26 -10.93
CA ASP A 52 10.84 -8.99 -11.12
C ASP A 52 11.28 -8.74 -12.57
N SER A 53 10.81 -9.56 -13.53
CA SER A 53 11.22 -9.48 -14.93
C SER A 53 10.82 -8.18 -15.61
N HIS A 54 11.70 -7.66 -16.46
CA HIS A 54 11.44 -6.47 -17.30
C HIS A 54 11.13 -6.84 -18.77
N ALA A 55 10.93 -8.13 -19.06
CA ALA A 55 10.74 -8.63 -20.42
C ALA A 55 9.55 -7.93 -21.12
N GLY A 56 9.82 -7.29 -22.26
CA GLY A 56 8.80 -6.58 -23.04
C GLY A 56 8.40 -5.19 -22.52
N LEU A 57 9.04 -4.70 -21.44
CA LEU A 57 8.81 -3.37 -20.88
C LEU A 57 9.97 -2.42 -21.20
N GLY A 58 11.07 -2.54 -20.45
CA GLY A 58 12.32 -1.79 -20.62
C GLY A 58 12.18 -0.26 -20.68
N GLU A 59 13.17 0.37 -21.29
CA GLU A 59 13.19 1.83 -21.51
C GLU A 59 11.94 2.38 -22.24
N PRO A 60 11.37 1.70 -23.26
CA PRO A 60 10.15 2.18 -23.90
C PRO A 60 8.96 2.29 -22.93
N PHE A 61 8.88 1.39 -21.94
CA PHE A 61 7.84 1.43 -20.91
C PHE A 61 8.06 2.59 -19.94
N THR A 62 9.28 2.78 -19.44
CA THR A 62 9.57 3.87 -18.49
C THR A 62 9.38 5.25 -19.12
N GLN A 63 9.76 5.44 -20.39
CA GLN A 63 9.50 6.67 -21.14
C GLN A 63 7.99 6.90 -21.34
N ALA A 64 7.25 5.86 -21.72
CA ALA A 64 5.79 5.95 -21.88
C ALA A 64 5.08 6.27 -20.55
N TRP A 65 5.56 5.72 -19.43
CA TRP A 65 5.05 6.01 -18.10
C TRP A 65 5.28 7.47 -17.72
N ALA A 66 6.51 7.97 -17.91
CA ALA A 66 6.85 9.37 -17.66
C ALA A 66 5.97 10.31 -18.50
N LYS A 67 5.75 9.99 -19.77
CA LYS A 67 4.86 10.78 -20.63
C LYS A 67 3.40 10.71 -20.19
N ALA A 68 2.90 9.53 -19.83
CA ALA A 68 1.54 9.35 -19.34
C ALA A 68 1.31 10.11 -18.03
N ALA A 69 2.32 10.30 -17.18
CA ALA A 69 2.23 11.05 -15.92
C ALA A 69 1.86 12.53 -16.12
N GLU A 70 1.98 13.08 -17.33
CA GLU A 70 1.48 14.41 -17.69
C GLU A 70 -0.04 14.44 -17.89
N ASP A 71 -0.66 13.29 -18.17
CA ASP A 71 -2.09 13.18 -18.46
C ASP A 71 -2.93 13.06 -17.18
N SER A 72 -3.91 13.96 -17.04
CA SER A 72 -4.91 13.91 -15.97
C SER A 72 -5.68 12.58 -15.89
N ALA A 73 -5.96 11.92 -17.01
CA ALA A 73 -6.65 10.63 -17.02
C ALA A 73 -5.78 9.51 -16.43
N PHE A 74 -4.46 9.57 -16.60
CA PHE A 74 -3.54 8.61 -15.98
C PHE A 74 -3.39 8.86 -14.49
N ARG A 75 -3.36 10.13 -14.05
CA ARG A 75 -3.38 10.49 -12.63
C ARG A 75 -4.66 10.00 -11.95
N ALA A 76 -5.82 10.23 -12.59
CA ALA A 76 -7.10 9.73 -12.10
C ALA A 76 -7.16 8.18 -12.06
N ALA A 77 -6.52 7.49 -12.99
CA ALA A 77 -6.42 6.03 -12.96
C ALA A 77 -5.57 5.53 -11.77
N GLN A 78 -4.50 6.24 -11.41
CA GLN A 78 -3.70 5.95 -10.21
C GLN A 78 -4.49 6.21 -8.93
N ASP A 79 -5.19 7.35 -8.84
CA ASP A 79 -6.07 7.65 -7.69
C ASP A 79 -7.12 6.56 -7.51
N ALA A 80 -7.81 6.17 -8.60
CA ALA A 80 -8.83 5.13 -8.53
C ALA A 80 -8.27 3.75 -8.10
N GLU A 81 -7.05 3.37 -8.53
CA GLU A 81 -6.41 2.14 -8.04
C GLU A 81 -6.04 2.23 -6.57
N ARG A 82 -5.40 3.33 -6.15
CA ARG A 82 -5.09 3.59 -4.74
C ARG A 82 -6.34 3.45 -3.89
N ASP A 83 -7.42 4.10 -4.30
CA ASP A 83 -8.64 4.16 -3.51
C ASP A 83 -9.29 2.78 -3.40
N ALA A 84 -9.53 2.13 -4.54
CA ALA A 84 -10.22 0.85 -4.56
C ALA A 84 -9.45 -0.30 -3.88
N ALA A 85 -8.12 -0.33 -3.97
CA ALA A 85 -7.31 -1.45 -3.51
C ALA A 85 -6.63 -1.22 -2.14
N TYR A 86 -6.46 0.03 -1.71
CA TYR A 86 -5.67 0.36 -0.52
C TYR A 86 -6.42 1.29 0.43
N PHE A 87 -6.83 2.49 -0.03
CA PHE A 87 -7.38 3.51 0.86
C PHE A 87 -8.76 3.14 1.40
N ASP A 88 -9.73 2.91 0.52
CA ASP A 88 -11.11 2.58 0.90
C ASP A 88 -11.18 1.34 1.83
N PRO A 89 -10.56 0.19 1.50
CA PRO A 89 -10.63 -0.98 2.39
C PRO A 89 -9.91 -0.77 3.73
N ALA A 90 -8.84 0.05 3.76
CA ALA A 90 -8.14 0.37 5.00
C ALA A 90 -8.98 1.25 5.92
N VAL A 91 -9.55 2.33 5.36
CA VAL A 91 -10.42 3.27 6.09
C VAL A 91 -11.68 2.57 6.56
N GLU A 92 -12.38 1.84 5.69
CA GLU A 92 -13.59 1.10 6.05
C GLU A 92 -13.31 0.10 7.18
N GLN A 93 -12.16 -0.59 7.14
CA GLN A 93 -11.80 -1.52 8.21
C GLN A 93 -11.44 -0.81 9.52
N ALA A 94 -10.74 0.32 9.47
CA ALA A 94 -10.42 1.12 10.64
C ALA A 94 -11.68 1.71 11.29
N GLU A 95 -12.64 2.17 10.49
CA GLU A 95 -13.95 2.64 10.98
C GLU A 95 -14.73 1.52 11.68
N LYS A 96 -14.73 0.29 11.11
CA LYS A 96 -15.34 -0.89 11.76
C LYS A 96 -14.70 -1.25 13.10
N ASP A 97 -13.41 -0.93 13.27
CA ASP A 97 -12.70 -1.09 14.54
C ASP A 97 -12.83 0.13 15.47
N GLY A 98 -13.51 1.19 15.02
CA GLY A 98 -13.76 2.40 15.79
C GLY A 98 -12.54 3.30 15.92
N LEU A 99 -11.62 3.26 14.96
CA LEU A 99 -10.38 4.05 14.99
C LEU A 99 -10.57 5.45 14.40
N GLY A 100 -9.90 6.44 15.01
CA GLY A 100 -9.76 7.79 14.50
C GLY A 100 -8.85 7.87 13.27
N ALA A 101 -8.61 9.10 12.80
CA ALA A 101 -7.85 9.36 11.57
C ALA A 101 -6.41 8.82 11.63
N LEU A 102 -5.76 8.83 12.80
CA LEU A 102 -4.44 8.22 12.95
C LEU A 102 -4.48 6.70 12.75
N GLY A 103 -5.47 6.01 13.31
CA GLY A 103 -5.62 4.57 13.11
C GLY A 103 -5.96 4.21 11.66
N GLN A 104 -6.79 5.01 11.00
CA GLN A 104 -7.06 4.89 9.56
C GLN A 104 -5.78 5.06 8.73
N PHE A 105 -4.95 6.07 9.04
CA PHE A 105 -3.66 6.27 8.40
C PHE A 105 -2.71 5.09 8.61
N ILE A 106 -2.60 4.58 9.84
CA ILE A 106 -1.77 3.41 10.18
C ILE A 106 -2.21 2.18 9.37
N TYR A 107 -3.53 1.95 9.26
CA TYR A 107 -4.07 0.86 8.47
C TYR A 107 -3.76 1.03 6.98
N TYR A 108 -3.99 2.23 6.44
CA TYR A 108 -3.71 2.54 5.04
C TYR A 108 -2.23 2.32 4.70
N ASP A 109 -1.34 2.80 5.56
CA ASP A 109 0.10 2.65 5.39
C ASP A 109 0.54 1.18 5.44
N ALA A 110 -0.13 0.35 6.24
CA ALA A 110 0.08 -1.10 6.28
C ALA A 110 -0.44 -1.79 5.00
N TYR A 111 -1.59 -1.38 4.46
CA TYR A 111 -2.08 -1.87 3.16
C TYR A 111 -1.10 -1.55 2.03
N VAL A 112 -0.57 -0.33 1.99
CA VAL A 112 0.40 0.09 0.96
C VAL A 112 1.66 -0.77 0.99
N MET A 113 2.21 -1.02 2.18
CA MET A 113 3.47 -1.77 2.29
C MET A 113 3.29 -3.28 2.14
N HIS A 114 2.24 -3.84 2.74
CA HIS A 114 2.11 -5.28 2.93
C HIS A 114 0.97 -5.93 2.15
N GLY A 115 0.13 -5.11 1.50
CA GLY A 115 -1.10 -5.59 0.87
C GLY A 115 -2.12 -6.14 1.88
N ALA A 116 -3.27 -6.59 1.35
CA ALA A 116 -4.38 -7.07 2.18
C ALA A 116 -4.14 -8.45 2.80
N GLY A 117 -3.29 -9.29 2.20
CA GLY A 117 -3.09 -10.68 2.60
C GLY A 117 -1.64 -11.09 2.52
N ASP A 118 -1.32 -12.18 3.22
CA ASP A 118 0.02 -12.74 3.23
C ASP A 118 0.42 -13.20 1.82
N THR A 119 1.69 -12.98 1.47
CA THR A 119 2.32 -13.51 0.26
C THR A 119 3.58 -14.27 0.67
N GLU A 120 4.21 -14.97 -0.27
CA GLU A 120 5.46 -15.69 0.03
C GLU A 120 6.50 -14.71 0.60
N GLY A 121 7.01 -15.02 1.80
CA GLY A 121 8.00 -14.21 2.51
C GLY A 121 7.47 -12.92 3.18
N SER A 122 6.17 -12.61 3.10
CA SER A 122 5.60 -11.37 3.64
C SER A 122 4.34 -11.60 4.47
N VAL A 123 4.14 -10.78 5.50
CA VAL A 123 2.96 -10.79 6.36
C VAL A 123 2.05 -9.62 5.97
N GLY A 124 0.83 -9.92 5.54
CA GLY A 124 -0.15 -8.95 5.08
C GLY A 124 -1.01 -8.34 6.19
N PHE A 125 -1.79 -7.31 5.83
CA PHE A 125 -2.65 -6.55 6.75
C PHE A 125 -3.57 -7.45 7.60
N ARG A 126 -4.23 -8.45 7.00
CA ARG A 126 -5.16 -9.34 7.71
C ARG A 126 -4.49 -10.10 8.86
N THR A 127 -3.23 -10.48 8.73
CA THR A 127 -2.48 -11.16 9.79
C THR A 127 -2.07 -10.19 10.89
N MET A 128 -1.49 -9.03 10.54
CA MET A 128 -1.16 -7.99 11.53
C MET A 128 -2.39 -7.58 12.37
N ARG A 129 -3.53 -7.36 11.72
CA ARG A 129 -4.78 -7.01 12.42
C ARG A 129 -5.25 -8.12 13.35
N ARG A 130 -5.17 -9.39 12.93
CA ARG A 130 -5.53 -10.55 13.75
C ARG A 130 -4.66 -10.63 15.01
N GLU A 131 -3.36 -10.40 14.88
CA GLU A 131 -2.41 -10.39 16.00
C GLU A 131 -2.72 -9.24 16.97
N ALA A 132 -2.96 -8.04 16.44
CA ALA A 132 -3.36 -6.88 17.25
C ALA A 132 -4.65 -7.14 18.05
N LEU A 133 -5.67 -7.72 17.41
CA LEU A 133 -6.95 -8.08 18.05
C LEU A 133 -6.81 -9.14 19.14
N ALA A 134 -5.80 -10.01 19.06
CA ALA A 134 -5.50 -10.98 20.10
C ALA A 134 -4.83 -10.32 21.32
N ALA A 135 -4.09 -9.23 21.11
CA ALA A 135 -3.35 -8.52 22.15
C ALA A 135 -4.17 -7.41 22.83
N ALA A 136 -5.01 -6.68 22.08
CA ALA A 136 -5.77 -5.54 22.58
C ALA A 136 -7.17 -5.47 21.95
N ARG A 137 -8.16 -5.03 22.73
CA ARG A 137 -9.51 -4.77 22.20
C ARG A 137 -9.49 -3.44 21.42
N PRO A 138 -10.09 -3.37 20.23
CA PRO A 138 -10.26 -2.12 19.52
C PRO A 138 -11.39 -1.27 20.15
N PRO A 139 -11.47 0.04 19.85
CA PRO A 139 -12.52 0.92 20.35
C PRO A 139 -13.95 0.42 20.09
N ALA A 140 -14.23 -0.16 18.92
CA ALA A 140 -15.53 -0.75 18.61
C ALA A 140 -15.95 -1.91 19.55
N ARG A 141 -15.00 -2.45 20.34
CA ARG A 141 -15.24 -3.48 21.36
C ARG A 141 -14.94 -2.97 22.78
N GLY A 142 -14.97 -1.66 22.98
CA GLY A 142 -14.78 -0.99 24.26
C GLY A 142 -13.33 -0.97 24.77
N GLY A 143 -12.35 -1.15 23.89
CA GLY A 143 -10.93 -1.02 24.24
C GLY A 143 -10.39 0.40 24.08
N ASP A 144 -9.21 0.64 24.64
CA ASP A 144 -8.47 1.89 24.48
C ASP A 144 -7.80 1.96 23.09
N GLU A 145 -8.00 3.06 22.38
CA GLU A 145 -7.49 3.21 21.00
C GLU A 145 -5.95 3.19 20.97
N LYS A 146 -5.28 3.86 21.91
CA LYS A 146 -3.81 3.90 21.93
C LYS A 146 -3.24 2.52 22.18
N ALA A 147 -3.77 1.78 23.15
CA ALA A 147 -3.35 0.42 23.45
C ALA A 147 -3.56 -0.51 22.24
N TYR A 148 -4.68 -0.35 21.52
CA TYR A 148 -4.93 -1.11 20.30
C TYR A 148 -3.95 -0.75 19.16
N LEU A 149 -3.71 0.54 18.94
CA LEU A 149 -2.78 1.00 17.92
C LEU A 149 -1.34 0.59 18.24
N ASP A 150 -0.90 0.67 19.49
CA ASP A 150 0.43 0.17 19.90
C ASP A 150 0.56 -1.33 19.62
N ALA A 151 -0.45 -2.15 19.95
CA ALA A 151 -0.46 -3.57 19.64
C ALA A 151 -0.41 -3.85 18.12
N PHE A 152 -1.10 -3.04 17.32
CA PHE A 152 -1.03 -3.15 15.86
C PHE A 152 0.34 -2.74 15.31
N LEU A 153 0.94 -1.67 15.83
CA LEU A 153 2.28 -1.23 15.43
C LEU A 153 3.34 -2.26 15.83
N ASP A 154 3.19 -2.96 16.95
CA ASP A 154 4.08 -4.06 17.35
C ASP A 154 4.01 -5.24 16.35
N ALA A 155 2.79 -5.68 16.00
CA ALA A 155 2.60 -6.70 14.98
C ALA A 155 3.19 -6.27 13.63
N ARG A 156 3.05 -4.99 13.30
CA ARG A 156 3.59 -4.42 12.07
C ARG A 156 5.11 -4.37 12.04
N VAL A 157 5.76 -3.97 13.14
CA VAL A 157 7.22 -3.97 13.22
C VAL A 157 7.77 -5.38 13.10
N ALA A 158 7.09 -6.37 13.70
CA ALA A 158 7.43 -7.78 13.52
C ALA A 158 7.24 -8.24 12.06
N ALA A 159 6.21 -7.77 11.36
CA ALA A 159 6.00 -8.05 9.94
C ALA A 159 7.11 -7.44 9.06
N ILE A 160 7.47 -6.17 9.28
CA ILE A 160 8.59 -5.49 8.59
C ILE A 160 9.89 -6.26 8.82
N GLY A 161 10.18 -6.70 10.04
CA GLY A 161 11.38 -7.49 10.34
C GLY A 161 11.47 -8.85 9.62
N ARG A 162 10.36 -9.34 9.04
CA ARG A 162 10.31 -10.58 8.24
C ARG A 162 10.42 -10.33 6.74
N GLU A 163 10.25 -9.08 6.28
CA GLU A 163 10.31 -8.74 4.86
C GLU A 163 11.75 -8.91 4.33
N PRO A 164 11.94 -9.63 3.21
CA PRO A 164 13.26 -9.77 2.60
C PRO A 164 13.84 -8.44 2.08
N SER A 165 12.96 -7.49 1.73
CA SER A 165 13.33 -6.26 1.04
C SER A 165 13.27 -4.98 1.89
N HIS A 166 12.62 -5.02 3.07
CA HIS A 166 12.37 -3.82 3.88
C HIS A 166 12.43 -4.13 5.37
N THR A 167 13.57 -3.90 6.02
CA THR A 167 13.73 -4.12 7.48
C THR A 167 13.74 -2.83 8.30
N ASP A 168 13.83 -1.67 7.66
CA ASP A 168 13.77 -0.37 8.33
C ASP A 168 12.32 -0.05 8.76
N ALA A 169 12.09 -0.04 10.07
CA ALA A 169 10.79 0.25 10.67
C ALA A 169 10.61 1.73 11.07
N SER A 170 11.45 2.66 10.61
CA SER A 170 11.39 4.09 10.95
C SER A 170 10.04 4.74 10.66
N ARG A 171 9.36 4.34 9.58
CA ARG A 171 7.97 4.76 9.28
C ARG A 171 6.98 4.47 10.42
N VAL A 172 7.26 3.43 11.20
CA VAL A 172 6.50 3.07 12.40
C VAL A 172 7.12 3.74 13.63
N GLU A 173 8.38 3.40 13.93
CA GLU A 173 9.02 3.73 15.21
C GLU A 173 9.29 5.22 15.41
N SER A 174 9.62 5.94 14.33
CA SER A 174 9.95 7.37 14.37
C SER A 174 8.86 8.29 13.83
N ALA A 175 7.72 7.75 13.38
CA ALA A 175 6.59 8.54 12.90
C ALA A 175 5.26 8.11 13.54
N GLN A 176 4.67 6.98 13.12
CA GLN A 176 3.34 6.56 13.60
C GLN A 176 3.29 6.38 15.12
N ARG A 177 4.29 5.71 15.70
CA ARG A 177 4.37 5.49 17.14
C ARG A 177 4.56 6.79 17.92
N VAL A 178 5.23 7.78 17.31
CA VAL A 178 5.34 9.13 17.89
C VAL A 178 3.97 9.81 17.96
N PHE A 179 3.16 9.74 16.91
CA PHE A 179 1.81 10.30 16.90
C PHE A 179 0.88 9.61 17.91
N VAL A 180 0.96 8.28 18.04
CA VAL A 180 0.21 7.51 19.06
C VAL A 180 0.58 7.97 20.47
N ARG A 181 1.89 8.07 20.77
CA ARG A 181 2.40 8.53 22.07
C ARG A 181 1.96 9.96 22.39
N GLN A 182 1.98 10.85 21.41
CA GLN A 182 1.50 12.23 21.53
C GLN A 182 -0.03 12.32 21.68
N GLY A 183 -0.76 11.24 21.37
CA GLY A 183 -2.21 11.22 21.42
C GLY A 183 -2.90 11.94 20.28
N LYS A 184 -2.22 12.07 19.13
CA LYS A 184 -2.78 12.68 17.93
C LYS A 184 -3.74 11.77 17.18
N LEU A 185 -4.74 11.24 17.88
CA LEU A 185 -5.67 10.23 17.34
C LEU A 185 -6.51 10.79 16.18
N GLY A 186 -6.69 12.11 16.12
CA GLY A 186 -7.32 12.82 15.00
C GLY A 186 -6.35 13.19 13.88
N LEU A 187 -5.08 12.78 13.95
CA LEU A 187 -4.00 13.16 13.04
C LEU A 187 -3.86 14.68 12.87
N GLU A 188 -4.05 15.41 13.96
CA GLU A 188 -4.09 16.87 13.97
C GLU A 188 -2.71 17.52 13.77
N THR A 189 -2.69 18.63 13.04
CA THR A 189 -1.48 19.43 12.82
C THR A 189 -1.19 20.36 14.01
N PRO A 190 0.09 20.71 14.29
CA PRO A 190 1.29 20.32 13.55
C PRO A 190 1.66 18.86 13.83
N LEU A 191 2.20 18.14 12.84
CA LEU A 191 2.68 16.76 12.97
C LEU A 191 4.18 16.73 13.30
#